data_AF-A0A7X4L558-F1
#
_entry.id   AF-A0A7X4L558-F1
#
_cell.length_a   1.000
_cell.length_b   1.000
_cell.length_c   1.000
_cell.angle_alpha   90.00
_cell.angle_beta   90.00
_cell.angle_gamma   90.00
#
_symmetry.space_group_name_H-M   'P 1'
#
loop_
_entity.id
_entity.type
_entity.pdbx_description
1 polymer ?
#
loop_
_entity_poly.entity_id
_entity_poly.type
_entity_poly.pdbx_seq_one_letter_code
_entity_poly.pdbx_strand_id
1 'polypeptide(L)'
;MNTDKIYAETLASEYAPKDTSKVTALKKLDRKAKLPAEVFTYTLGILSALVMGLGMCLSMQVIGAGTGMVILGIILGIIGIIGMGVNYPIYKKKLEEGKKKYAFEILELAKEISNER
;
A
#
# COMPACT_ATOMS: atom_id res chain seq x y z
N MET A 1 21.21 8.38 32.79
CA MET A 1 20.84 8.33 31.35
C MET A 1 22.02 8.84 30.56
N ASN A 2 22.58 8.01 29.69
CA ASN A 2 23.86 8.24 29.01
C ASN A 2 23.58 8.46 27.51
N THR A 3 22.98 9.61 27.20
CA THR A 3 22.48 9.98 25.87
C THR A 3 23.59 9.94 24.82
N ASP A 4 24.81 10.32 25.19
CA ASP A 4 26.00 10.27 24.35
C ASP A 4 26.37 8.85 23.92
N LYS A 5 26.16 7.86 24.79
CA LYS A 5 26.46 6.46 24.49
C LYS A 5 25.48 5.89 23.46
N ILE A 6 24.19 6.20 23.61
CA ILE A 6 23.15 5.82 22.65
C ILE A 6 23.36 6.53 21.30
N TYR A 7 23.78 7.79 21.33
CA TYR A 7 24.09 8.56 20.11
C TYR A 7 25.31 7.99 19.38
N ALA A 8 26.37 7.63 20.12
CA ALA A 8 27.56 7.00 19.57
C ALA A 8 27.27 5.60 18.99
N GLU A 9 26.43 4.79 19.65
CA GLU A 9 26.02 3.48 19.13
C GLU A 9 25.12 3.59 17.89
N THR A 10 24.24 4.60 17.84
CA THR A 10 23.38 4.84 16.67
C THR A 10 24.22 5.28 15.47
N LEU A 11 25.17 6.19 15.68
CA LEU A 11 26.10 6.66 14.65
C LEU A 11 27.04 5.54 14.18
N ALA A 12 27.61 4.76 15.09
CA ALA A 12 28.44 3.61 14.74
C ALA A 12 27.66 2.54 13.96
N SER A 13 26.37 2.31 14.29
CA SER A 13 25.47 1.42 13.56
C SER A 13 25.05 1.96 12.18
N GLU A 14 25.16 3.27 11.97
CA GLU A 14 24.87 3.93 10.69
C GLU A 14 26.06 3.84 9.71
N TYR A 15 27.29 3.86 10.23
CA TYR A 15 28.53 3.75 9.44
C TYR A 15 29.14 2.34 9.39
N ALA A 16 28.70 1.41 10.25
CA ALA A 16 29.08 0.00 10.13
C ALA A 16 28.57 -0.54 8.77
N PRO A 17 29.42 -1.22 7.99
CA PRO A 17 29.00 -1.84 6.74
C PRO A 17 27.98 -2.93 7.06
N LYS A 18 26.71 -2.54 7.11
CA LYS A 18 25.58 -3.47 7.27
C LYS A 18 25.70 -4.46 6.14
N ASP A 19 25.81 -5.75 6.46
CA ASP A 19 25.78 -6.85 5.50
C ASP A 19 24.68 -6.61 4.47
N THR A 20 25.10 -6.04 3.34
CA THR A 20 24.22 -5.41 2.37
C THR A 20 23.29 -6.45 1.75
N SER A 21 23.70 -7.72 1.79
CA SER A 21 22.92 -8.86 1.32
C SER A 21 21.70 -9.15 2.21
N LYS A 22 21.87 -9.24 3.54
CA LYS A 22 20.79 -9.63 4.47
C LYS A 22 19.79 -8.50 4.73
N VAL A 23 20.25 -7.26 4.81
CA VAL A 23 19.36 -6.07 4.90
C VAL A 23 18.57 -5.88 3.60
N THR A 24 19.17 -6.13 2.44
CA THR A 24 18.46 -6.08 1.15
C THR A 24 17.45 -7.22 1.01
N ALA A 25 17.75 -8.41 1.56
CA ALA A 25 16.79 -9.52 1.62
C ALA A 25 15.58 -9.17 2.50
N LEU A 26 15.79 -8.55 3.66
CA LEU A 26 14.72 -8.06 4.53
C LEU A 26 13.84 -7.02 3.80
N LYS A 27 14.45 -6.09 3.07
CA LYS A 27 13.73 -5.08 2.28
C LYS A 27 12.93 -5.69 1.12
N LYS A 28 13.45 -6.75 0.48
CA LYS A 28 12.73 -7.52 -0.54
C LYS A 28 11.53 -8.28 0.05
N LEU A 29 11.67 -8.85 1.25
CA LEU A 29 10.59 -9.53 1.98
C LEU A 29 9.48 -8.55 2.41
N ASP A 30 9.82 -7.39 2.99
CA ASP A 30 8.83 -6.35 3.33
C ASP A 30 8.09 -5.84 2.09
N ARG A 31 8.80 -5.64 0.97
CA ARG A 31 8.17 -5.30 -0.31
C ARG A 31 7.23 -6.40 -0.81
N LYS A 32 7.63 -7.68 -0.74
CA LYS A 32 6.75 -8.82 -1.07
C LYS A 32 5.51 -8.89 -0.19
N ALA A 33 5.62 -8.55 1.09
CA ALA A 33 4.49 -8.51 2.00
C ALA A 33 3.48 -7.39 1.67
N LYS A 34 3.96 -6.24 1.17
CA LYS A 34 3.13 -5.08 0.82
C LYS A 34 2.58 -5.10 -0.61
N LEU A 35 3.30 -5.72 -1.55
CA LEU A 35 2.91 -5.86 -2.95
C LEU A 35 1.45 -6.31 -3.17
N PRO A 36 0.93 -7.38 -2.52
CA PRO A 36 -0.44 -7.80 -2.76
C PRO A 36 -1.48 -6.79 -2.25
N ALA A 37 -1.15 -6.02 -1.21
CA ALA A 37 -2.00 -4.93 -0.74
C ALA A 37 -1.98 -3.79 -1.76
N GLU A 38 -0.80 -3.31 -2.16
CA GLU A 38 -0.64 -2.21 -3.14
C GLU A 38 -1.30 -2.51 -4.49
N VAL A 39 -1.05 -3.69 -5.07
CA VAL A 39 -1.63 -4.07 -6.37
C VAL A 39 -3.16 -4.07 -6.29
N PHE A 40 -3.73 -4.55 -5.19
CA PHE A 40 -5.17 -4.49 -4.99
C PHE A 40 -5.70 -3.04 -4.87
N THR A 41 -5.00 -2.19 -4.13
CA THR A 41 -5.37 -0.76 -4.00
C THR A 41 -5.34 -0.04 -5.35
N TYR A 42 -4.28 -0.29 -6.13
CA TYR A 42 -4.11 0.34 -7.45
C TYR A 42 -5.14 -0.17 -8.45
N THR A 43 -5.36 -1.48 -8.53
CA THR A 43 -6.37 -2.04 -9.44
C THR A 43 -7.78 -1.53 -9.11
N LEU A 44 -8.19 -1.58 -7.84
CA LEU A 44 -9.50 -1.08 -7.40
C LEU A 44 -9.63 0.43 -7.58
N GLY A 45 -8.56 1.18 -7.32
CA GLY A 45 -8.50 2.63 -7.52
C GLY A 45 -8.63 3.02 -8.99
N ILE A 46 -7.90 2.35 -9.88
CA ILE A 46 -7.96 2.57 -11.34
C ILE A 46 -9.36 2.24 -11.85
N LEU A 47 -9.95 1.13 -11.42
CA LEU A 47 -11.31 0.74 -11.82
C LEU A 47 -12.35 1.79 -11.36
N SER A 48 -12.23 2.25 -10.11
CA SER A 48 -13.11 3.27 -9.54
C SER A 48 -12.98 4.61 -10.27
N ALA A 49 -11.75 5.01 -10.64
CA ALA A 49 -11.48 6.20 -11.43
C ALA A 49 -12.07 6.11 -12.84
N LEU A 50 -11.96 4.94 -13.49
CA LEU A 50 -12.59 4.71 -14.80
C LEU A 50 -14.12 4.83 -14.71
N VAL A 51 -14.73 4.18 -13.71
CA VAL A 51 -16.18 4.23 -13.48
C VAL A 51 -16.66 5.66 -13.20
N MET A 52 -15.90 6.42 -12.41
CA MET A 52 -16.18 7.84 -12.15
C MET A 52 -16.08 8.69 -13.43
N GLY A 53 -15.04 8.48 -14.25
CA GLY A 53 -14.87 9.15 -15.53
C GLY A 53 -16.00 8.84 -16.51
N LEU A 54 -16.42 7.57 -16.60
CA LEU A 54 -17.58 7.16 -17.39
C LEU A 54 -18.87 7.83 -16.89
N GLY A 55 -19.08 7.87 -15.57
CA GLY A 55 -20.22 8.57 -14.96
C GLY A 55 -20.27 10.05 -15.33
N MET A 56 -19.12 10.74 -15.36
CA MET A 56 -19.02 12.13 -15.80
C MET A 56 -19.33 12.31 -17.29
N CYS A 57 -18.80 11.44 -18.16
CA CYS A 57 -19.08 11.48 -19.61
C CYS A 57 -20.57 11.27 -19.93
N LEU A 58 -21.24 10.36 -19.22
CA LEU A 58 -22.70 10.15 -19.36
C LEU A 58 -23.50 11.32 -18.80
N SER A 59 -23.08 11.90 -17.67
CA SER A 59 -23.76 13.04 -17.05
C SER A 59 -23.70 14.32 -17.90
N MET A 60 -22.58 14.55 -18.59
CA MET A 60 -22.43 15.67 -19.52
C MET A 60 -23.10 15.44 -20.88
N GLN A 61 -23.87 14.36 -21.06
CA GLN A 61 -24.55 14.01 -22.32
C GLN A 61 -23.60 13.90 -23.54
N VAL A 62 -22.30 13.65 -23.30
CA VAL A 62 -21.29 13.49 -24.35
C VAL A 62 -21.53 12.18 -25.11
N ILE A 63 -22.02 11.16 -24.42
CA ILE A 63 -22.37 9.85 -24.97
C ILE A 63 -23.87 9.67 -24.75
N GLY A 64 -24.70 10.25 -25.62
CA GLY A 64 -26.17 10.10 -25.61
C GLY A 64 -26.93 11.26 -24.96
N ALA A 65 -28.12 11.56 -25.51
CA ALA A 65 -28.97 12.67 -25.11
C ALA A 65 -30.17 12.19 -24.25
N GLY A 66 -30.48 12.92 -23.17
CA GLY A 66 -31.67 12.69 -22.35
C GLY A 66 -31.39 12.59 -20.85
N THR A 67 -32.40 12.93 -20.05
CA THR A 67 -32.32 12.97 -18.57
C THR A 67 -32.00 11.61 -17.93
N GLY A 68 -32.37 10.51 -18.59
CA GLY A 68 -32.07 9.14 -18.11
C GLY A 68 -30.58 8.81 -18.09
N MET A 69 -29.81 9.30 -19.07
CA MET A 69 -28.35 9.12 -19.13
C MET A 69 -27.64 9.92 -18.02
N VAL A 70 -28.19 11.08 -17.66
CA VAL A 70 -27.69 11.91 -16.56
C VAL A 70 -27.86 11.20 -15.22
N ILE A 71 -29.03 10.61 -14.96
CA ILE A 71 -29.31 9.86 -13.72
C ILE A 71 -28.39 8.64 -13.63
N LEU A 72 -28.22 7.89 -14.73
CA LEU A 72 -27.27 6.77 -14.78
C LEU A 72 -25.82 7.21 -14.51
N GLY A 73 -25.40 8.33 -15.09
CA GLY A 73 -24.08 8.92 -14.86
C GLY A 73 -23.84 9.30 -13.39
N ILE A 74 -24.85 9.87 -12.71
CA ILE A 74 -24.78 10.21 -11.29
C ILE A 74 -24.65 8.94 -10.43
N ILE A 75 -25.44 7.90 -10.70
CA ILE A 75 -25.37 6.63 -9.96
C ILE A 75 -23.98 6.00 -10.10
N LEU A 76 -23.46 5.93 -11.33
CA LEU A 76 -22.10 5.43 -11.60
C LEU A 76 -21.03 6.28 -10.90
N GLY A 77 -21.18 7.61 -10.91
CA GLY A 77 -20.27 8.52 -10.21
C GLY A 77 -20.24 8.29 -8.69
N ILE A 78 -21.40 8.09 -8.06
CA ILE A 78 -21.50 7.79 -6.62
C ILE A 78 -20.81 6.46 -6.30
N ILE A 79 -21.01 5.43 -7.12
CA ILE A 79 -20.35 4.12 -6.96
C ILE A 79 -18.82 4.28 -7.08
N GLY A 80 -18.33 5.09 -8.03
CA GLY A 80 -16.91 5.40 -8.17
C GLY A 80 -16.30 6.07 -6.93
N ILE A 81 -17.01 7.04 -6.34
CA ILE A 81 -16.57 7.73 -5.12
C ILE A 81 -16.55 6.78 -3.92
N ILE A 82 -17.56 5.92 -3.76
CA ILE A 82 -17.59 4.91 -2.71
C ILE A 82 -16.41 3.93 -2.90
N GLY A 83 -16.16 3.50 -4.13
CA GLY A 83 -15.02 2.65 -4.48
C GLY A 83 -13.67 3.26 -4.06
N MET A 84 -13.47 4.56 -4.31
CA MET A 84 -12.29 5.29 -3.84
C MET A 84 -12.23 5.40 -2.32
N GLY A 85 -13.35 5.69 -1.65
CA GLY A 85 -13.42 5.85 -0.20
C GLY A 85 -13.15 4.57 0.58
N VAL A 86 -13.62 3.42 0.08
CA VAL A 86 -13.41 2.11 0.70
C VAL A 86 -12.00 1.54 0.42
N ASN A 87 -11.26 2.15 -0.51
CA ASN A 87 -9.93 1.68 -0.89
C ASN A 87 -8.91 1.78 0.27
N TYR A 88 -8.98 2.83 1.07
CA TYR A 88 -8.08 3.05 2.21
C TYR A 88 -8.25 2.04 3.37
N PRO A 89 -9.47 1.76 3.87
CA PRO A 89 -9.64 0.75 4.92
C PRO A 89 -9.34 -0.67 4.43
N ILE A 90 -9.62 -1.01 3.16
CA ILE A 90 -9.26 -2.31 2.60
C ILE A 90 -7.74 -2.46 2.50
N TYR A 91 -7.03 -1.42 2.05
CA TYR A 91 -5.58 -1.41 2.02
C TYR A 91 -4.99 -1.71 3.40
N LYS A 92 -5.47 -1.04 4.45
CA LYS A 92 -4.97 -1.21 5.81
C LYS A 92 -5.15 -2.66 6.31
N LYS A 93 -6.33 -3.25 6.07
CA LYS A 93 -6.60 -4.66 6.41
C LYS A 93 -5.69 -5.63 5.67
N LYS A 94 -5.54 -5.48 4.34
CA LYS A 94 -4.66 -6.33 3.54
C LYS A 94 -3.19 -6.17 3.89
N LEU A 95 -2.77 -4.96 4.30
CA LEU A 95 -1.42 -4.69 4.77
C LEU A 95 -1.11 -5.47 6.06
N GLU A 96 -2.03 -5.51 7.02
CA GLU A 96 -1.86 -6.29 8.25
C GLU A 96 -1.83 -7.79 8.00
N GLU A 97 -2.67 -8.30 7.10
CA GLU A 97 -2.66 -9.70 6.69
C GLU A 97 -1.35 -10.08 5.98
N GLY A 98 -0.89 -9.23 5.05
CA GLY A 98 0.39 -9.42 4.36
C GLY A 98 1.56 -9.42 5.34
N LYS A 99 1.57 -8.48 6.30
CA LYS A 99 2.58 -8.44 7.36
C LYS A 99 2.54 -9.68 8.25
N LYS A 100 1.35 -10.15 8.67
CA LYS A 100 1.23 -11.38 9.47
C LYS A 100 1.75 -12.62 8.73
N LYS A 101 1.48 -12.71 7.42
CA LYS A 101 1.88 -13.86 6.61
C LYS A 101 3.41 -14.01 6.50
N TYR A 102 4.14 -12.90 6.45
CA TYR A 102 5.61 -12.90 6.39
C TYR A 102 6.28 -12.53 7.72
N ALA A 103 5.52 -12.31 8.80
CA ALA A 103 6.04 -11.86 10.09
C ALA A 103 7.05 -12.86 10.67
N PHE A 104 6.77 -14.16 10.52
CA PHE A 104 7.65 -15.23 11.01
C PHE A 104 9.00 -15.21 10.30
N GLU A 105 9.01 -15.22 8.96
CA GLU A 105 10.24 -15.15 8.15
C GLU A 105 11.03 -13.86 8.41
N ILE A 106 10.35 -12.71 8.57
CA ILE A 106 11.01 -11.43 8.85
C ILE A 106 11.63 -11.43 10.26
N LEU A 107 10.93 -11.97 11.26
CA LEU A 107 11.42 -12.07 12.64
C LEU A 107 12.59 -13.05 12.75
N GLU A 108 12.54 -14.17 12.04
CA GLU A 108 13.59 -15.18 12.02
C GLU A 108 14.86 -14.63 11.35
N LEU A 109 14.75 -13.98 10.18
CA LEU A 109 15.88 -13.30 9.53
C LEU A 109 16.44 -12.17 10.40
N ALA A 110 15.58 -11.38 11.06
CA ALA A 110 16.02 -10.32 11.96
C ALA A 110 16.77 -10.87 13.18
N LYS A 111 16.33 -12.04 13.68
CA LYS A 111 16.98 -12.72 14.79
C LYS A 111 18.33 -13.31 14.39
N GLU A 112 18.45 -13.92 13.20
CA GLU A 112 19.74 -14.35 12.65
C GLU A 112 20.74 -13.20 12.52
N ILE A 113 20.32 -12.07 11.93
CA ILE A 113 21.16 -10.87 11.80
C ILE A 113 21.58 -10.32 13.17
N SER A 114 20.69 -10.41 14.17
CA SER A 114 20.99 -9.94 15.53
C SER A 114 21.87 -10.92 16.32
N ASN A 115 21.88 -12.21 15.98
CA ASN A 115 22.70 -13.24 16.65
C ASN A 115 24.08 -13.38 16.01
N GLU A 116 24.29 -12.85 14.81
CA GLU A 116 25.60 -12.71 14.18
C GLU A 116 26.37 -11.47 14.66
N ARG A 117 25.83 -10.70 15.61
CA ARG A 117 26.54 -9.64 16.33
C ARG A 117 27.22 -10.14 17.60
#